data_AF-A0A6F9ZWC6-F1
#
_entry.id   AF-A0A6F9ZWC6-F1
#
_cell.length_a   1.000
_cell.length_b   1.000
_cell.length_c   1.000
_cell.angle_alpha   90.00
_cell.angle_beta   90.00
_cell.angle_gamma   90.00
#
_symmetry.space_group_name_H-M   'P 1'
#
loop_
_entity.id
_entity.type
_entity.pdbx_description
1 polymer ?
#
loop_
_entity_poly.entity_id
_entity_poly.type
_entity_poly.pdbx_seq_one_letter_code
_entity_poly.pdbx_strand_id
1 'polypeptide(L)'
;MGNISVENIIAETKIAEGLNIEEVAKNLPNVRYDPSNYPGIAMGVASNNIAYIILESGKFFCAGGKNIREIRRCIGEVVRTLKQKGFNVKKGDKPKITSFTVSTDINSEIDLYKLNEEMDNIRYNPDELPAAVYSEDDKFVALIFRSGKIVCTGPGDRKMMENFIKEIVKKIKEVE
;
A
#
# COMPACT_ATOMS: atom_id res chain seq x y z
N MET A 1 21.65 9.87 -4.33
CA MET A 1 20.33 9.26 -4.08
C MET A 1 20.54 8.22 -3.01
N GLY A 2 19.84 8.32 -1.89
CA GLY A 2 19.89 7.30 -0.84
C GLY A 2 19.33 5.97 -1.31
N ASN A 3 19.42 4.96 -0.45
CA ASN A 3 18.82 3.65 -0.74
C ASN A 3 17.29 3.76 -0.85
N ILE A 4 16.71 3.04 -1.80
CA ILE A 4 15.25 2.90 -1.93
C ILE A 4 14.80 1.83 -0.93
N SER A 5 13.90 2.20 -0.04
CA SER A 5 13.30 1.32 0.98
C SER A 5 11.84 1.04 0.63
N VAL A 6 11.40 -0.22 0.76
CA VAL A 6 9.98 -0.55 0.65
C VAL A 6 9.32 -0.32 2.00
N GLU A 7 8.33 0.58 2.02
CA GLU A 7 7.60 0.93 3.25
C GLU A 7 6.29 0.16 3.39
N ASN A 8 5.63 -0.14 2.28
CA ASN A 8 4.35 -0.83 2.27
C ASN A 8 4.13 -1.57 0.96
N ILE A 9 3.48 -2.72 1.02
CA ILE A 9 3.02 -3.50 -0.13
C ILE A 9 1.54 -3.75 0.06
N ILE A 10 0.77 -3.49 -1.00
CA ILE A 10 -0.60 -3.96 -1.14
C ILE A 10 -0.60 -5.11 -2.15
N ALA A 11 -1.20 -6.22 -1.77
CA ALA A 11 -1.26 -7.41 -2.59
C ALA A 11 -2.63 -8.07 -2.53
N GLU A 12 -2.97 -8.76 -3.62
CA GLU A 12 -4.19 -9.54 -3.74
C GLU A 12 -3.89 -11.01 -4.04
N THR A 13 -4.79 -11.90 -3.62
CA THR A 13 -4.86 -13.29 -4.08
C THR A 13 -6.30 -13.79 -4.02
N LYS A 14 -6.56 -15.00 -4.51
CA LYS A 14 -7.86 -15.67 -4.41
C LYS A 14 -7.75 -16.91 -3.55
N ILE A 15 -8.44 -16.93 -2.41
CA ILE A 15 -8.39 -18.01 -1.43
C ILE A 15 -9.60 -18.95 -1.50
N ALA A 16 -10.64 -18.62 -2.25
CA ALA A 16 -11.82 -19.45 -2.44
C ALA A 16 -12.52 -19.06 -3.75
N GLU A 17 -13.43 -19.91 -4.25
CA GLU A 17 -14.31 -19.54 -5.37
C GLU A 17 -15.53 -18.72 -4.90
N GLY A 18 -15.91 -18.87 -3.63
CA GLY A 18 -16.93 -18.09 -2.95
C GLY A 18 -16.90 -18.36 -1.44
N LEU A 19 -17.32 -17.37 -0.65
CA LEU A 19 -17.40 -17.45 0.81
C LEU A 19 -18.69 -16.80 1.28
N ASN A 20 -19.43 -17.47 2.17
CA ASN A 20 -20.47 -16.80 2.94
C ASN A 20 -19.79 -15.83 3.92
N ILE A 21 -19.75 -14.55 3.56
CA ILE A 21 -18.94 -13.56 4.27
C ILE A 21 -19.51 -13.22 5.64
N GLU A 22 -20.83 -13.34 5.80
CA GLU A 22 -21.50 -13.20 7.10
C GLU A 22 -21.08 -14.33 8.05
N GLU A 23 -21.03 -15.56 7.57
CA GLU A 23 -20.59 -16.70 8.37
C GLU A 23 -19.09 -16.60 8.69
N VAL A 24 -18.27 -16.13 7.75
CA VAL A 24 -16.86 -15.83 7.99
C VAL A 24 -16.71 -14.76 9.08
N ALA A 25 -17.51 -13.70 9.05
CA ALA A 25 -17.48 -12.63 10.05
C ALA A 25 -17.79 -13.13 11.46
N LYS A 26 -18.75 -14.06 11.60
CA LYS A 26 -19.09 -14.69 12.90
C LYS A 26 -17.97 -15.57 13.46
N ASN A 27 -17.15 -16.15 12.59
CA ASN A 27 -16.16 -17.16 12.94
C ASN A 27 -14.72 -16.65 13.01
N LEU A 28 -14.44 -15.47 12.46
CA LEU A 28 -13.12 -14.82 12.56
C LEU A 28 -13.09 -13.78 13.69
N PRO A 29 -12.06 -13.78 14.54
CA PRO A 29 -11.91 -12.76 15.57
C PRO A 29 -11.49 -11.42 14.96
N ASN A 30 -11.91 -10.32 15.58
CA ASN A 30 -11.42 -8.95 15.32
C ASN A 30 -11.61 -8.45 13.87
N VAL A 31 -12.62 -8.98 13.16
CA VAL A 31 -13.03 -8.49 11.85
C VAL A 31 -14.22 -7.55 11.98
N ARG A 32 -14.25 -6.52 11.15
CA ARG A 32 -15.38 -5.61 10.95
C ARG A 32 -16.16 -6.08 9.74
N TYR A 33 -17.47 -6.17 9.90
CA TYR A 33 -18.41 -6.52 8.85
C TYR A 33 -19.55 -5.51 8.87
N ASP A 34 -19.72 -4.78 7.77
CA ASP A 34 -20.78 -3.80 7.58
C ASP A 34 -21.27 -3.87 6.13
N PRO A 35 -22.22 -4.78 5.83
CA PRO A 35 -22.67 -5.03 4.46
C PRO A 35 -23.40 -3.84 3.83
N SER A 36 -23.88 -2.88 4.65
CA SER A 36 -24.50 -1.65 4.14
C SER A 36 -23.46 -0.72 3.51
N ASN A 37 -22.21 -0.77 3.98
CA ASN A 37 -21.13 0.09 3.53
C ASN A 37 -20.07 -0.63 2.68
N TYR A 38 -19.87 -1.94 2.86
CA TYR A 38 -18.78 -2.67 2.20
C TYR A 38 -19.10 -4.17 1.96
N PRO A 39 -18.84 -4.74 0.77
CA PRO A 39 -19.21 -6.11 0.39
C PRO A 39 -18.25 -7.19 0.90
N GLY A 40 -17.61 -6.95 2.05
CA GLY A 40 -16.56 -7.82 2.57
C GLY A 40 -16.34 -7.64 4.06
N ILE A 41 -15.46 -8.46 4.62
CA ILE A 41 -14.92 -8.21 5.95
C ILE A 41 -13.57 -7.51 5.87
N ALA A 42 -13.31 -6.63 6.83
CA ALA A 42 -12.01 -5.99 7.01
C ALA A 42 -11.48 -6.30 8.40
N MET A 43 -10.26 -6.80 8.51
CA MET A 43 -9.56 -6.83 9.79
C MET A 43 -8.76 -5.54 9.96
N GLY A 44 -8.87 -4.92 11.13
CA GLY A 44 -7.98 -3.83 11.53
C GLY A 44 -6.52 -4.28 11.59
N VAL A 45 -5.60 -3.32 11.63
CA VAL A 45 -4.17 -3.58 11.72
C VAL A 45 -3.86 -4.38 12.98
N ALA A 46 -3.41 -5.63 12.83
CA ALA A 46 -2.94 -6.44 13.96
C ALA A 46 -1.57 -5.94 14.45
N SER A 47 -1.03 -6.52 15.53
CA SER A 47 0.29 -6.17 16.08
C SER A 47 1.46 -6.32 15.08
N ASN A 48 1.23 -6.97 13.94
CA ASN A 48 2.19 -7.12 12.85
C ASN A 48 2.12 -6.01 11.78
N ASN A 49 1.35 -4.94 11.99
CA ASN A 49 1.12 -3.84 11.05
C ASN A 49 0.44 -4.24 9.73
N ILE A 50 -0.17 -5.42 9.65
CA ILE A 50 -0.85 -5.91 8.44
C ILE A 50 -2.36 -5.86 8.65
N ALA A 51 -3.06 -5.27 7.67
CA ALA A 51 -4.51 -5.32 7.53
C ALA A 51 -4.88 -6.23 6.35
N TYR A 52 -6.09 -6.78 6.38
CA TYR A 52 -6.63 -7.53 5.26
C TYR A 52 -8.12 -7.32 5.06
N ILE A 53 -8.54 -7.57 3.83
CA ILE A 53 -9.94 -7.58 3.42
C ILE A 53 -10.23 -8.90 2.72
N ILE A 54 -11.37 -9.51 3.03
CA ILE A 54 -11.88 -10.69 2.33
C ILE A 54 -13.23 -10.35 1.72
N LEU A 55 -13.40 -10.64 0.44
CA LEU A 55 -14.67 -10.48 -0.27
C LEU A 55 -15.39 -11.81 -0.39
N GLU A 56 -16.71 -11.75 -0.58
CA GLU A 56 -17.56 -12.92 -0.87
C GLU A 56 -17.06 -13.73 -2.08
N SER A 57 -16.46 -13.08 -3.09
CA SER A 57 -15.81 -13.75 -4.24
C SER A 57 -14.59 -14.61 -3.89
N GLY A 58 -14.18 -14.65 -2.62
CA GLY A 58 -12.95 -15.30 -2.16
C GLY A 58 -11.66 -14.53 -2.49
N LYS A 59 -11.77 -13.31 -3.04
CA LYS A 59 -10.63 -12.38 -3.14
C LYS A 59 -10.17 -11.95 -1.74
N PHE A 60 -8.86 -11.95 -1.57
CA PHE A 60 -8.18 -11.53 -0.35
C PHE A 60 -7.22 -10.40 -0.69
N PHE A 61 -7.39 -9.25 -0.04
CA PHE A 61 -6.47 -8.12 -0.12
C PHE A 61 -5.69 -8.01 1.18
N CYS A 62 -4.42 -7.65 1.08
CA CYS A 62 -3.51 -7.52 2.20
C CYS A 62 -2.71 -6.23 2.02
N ALA A 63 -2.60 -5.42 3.08
CA ALA A 63 -1.84 -4.18 3.10
C ALA A 63 -1.02 -4.07 4.39
N GLY A 64 0.12 -3.37 4.34
CA GLY A 64 0.96 -3.08 5.50
C GLY A 64 2.26 -3.90 5.58
N GLY A 65 2.41 -4.94 4.75
CA GLY A 65 3.64 -5.74 4.73
C GLY A 65 4.78 -5.02 4.02
N LYS A 66 6.02 -5.12 4.53
CA LYS A 66 7.21 -4.55 3.87
C LYS A 66 7.84 -5.47 2.82
N ASN A 67 7.42 -6.74 2.81
CA ASN A 67 7.91 -7.74 1.88
C ASN A 67 6.86 -8.83 1.61
N ILE A 68 7.02 -9.55 0.51
CA ILE A 68 6.09 -10.60 0.09
C ILE A 68 6.01 -11.78 1.08
N ARG A 69 7.02 -11.97 1.95
CA ARG A 69 7.03 -13.04 2.96
C ARG A 69 6.03 -12.74 4.07
N GLU A 70 5.99 -11.50 4.54
CA GLU A 70 5.00 -11.01 5.51
C GLU A 70 3.57 -11.15 5.00
N ILE A 71 3.32 -10.73 3.75
CA ILE A 71 2.01 -10.89 3.08
C ILE A 71 1.59 -12.37 3.04
N ARG A 72 2.48 -13.26 2.61
CA ARG A 72 2.20 -14.70 2.56
C ARG A 72 1.95 -15.30 3.93
N ARG A 73 2.63 -14.82 4.97
CA ARG A 73 2.41 -15.27 6.35
C ARG A 73 1.01 -14.90 6.82
N CYS A 74 0.60 -13.64 6.61
CA CYS A 74 -0.75 -13.17 6.93
C CYS A 74 -1.83 -14.02 6.24
N ILE A 75 -1.73 -14.19 4.91
CA ILE A 75 -2.67 -15.01 4.15
C ILE A 75 -2.70 -16.44 4.68
N GLY A 76 -1.52 -17.02 4.97
CA GLY A 76 -1.42 -18.38 5.50
C GLY A 76 -2.09 -18.56 6.86
N GLU A 77 -1.92 -17.60 7.78
CA GLU A 77 -2.53 -17.62 9.11
C GLU A 77 -4.06 -17.53 9.02
N VAL A 78 -4.59 -16.62 8.19
CA VAL A 78 -6.04 -16.48 7.99
C VAL A 78 -6.63 -17.70 7.30
N VAL A 79 -5.99 -18.22 6.24
CA VAL A 79 -6.45 -19.43 5.55
C VAL A 79 -6.48 -20.63 6.51
N ARG A 80 -5.47 -20.80 7.37
CA ARG A 80 -5.49 -21.88 8.39
C ARG A 80 -6.67 -21.74 9.34
N THR A 81 -6.92 -20.53 9.81
CA THR A 81 -8.04 -20.25 10.72
C THR A 81 -9.39 -20.57 10.06
N LEU A 82 -9.58 -20.12 8.81
CA LEU A 82 -10.77 -20.44 8.02
C LEU A 82 -10.96 -21.94 7.81
N LYS A 83 -9.89 -22.68 7.50
CA LYS A 83 -9.96 -24.16 7.40
C LYS A 83 -10.38 -24.83 8.71
N GLN A 84 -9.83 -24.38 9.83
CA GLN A 84 -10.19 -24.92 11.16
C GLN A 84 -11.66 -24.67 11.52
N LYS A 85 -12.26 -23.61 10.97
CA LYS A 85 -13.68 -23.27 11.11
C LYS A 85 -14.58 -23.93 10.06
N GLY A 86 -14.04 -24.79 9.21
CA GLY A 86 -14.81 -25.56 8.22
C GLY A 86 -15.04 -24.87 6.88
N PHE A 87 -14.44 -23.70 6.63
CA PHE A 87 -14.58 -23.02 5.33
C PHE A 87 -13.74 -23.70 4.24
N ASN A 88 -14.32 -23.82 3.05
CA ASN A 88 -13.63 -24.35 1.87
C ASN A 88 -12.69 -23.30 1.25
N VAL A 89 -11.49 -23.17 1.81
CA VAL A 89 -10.45 -22.25 1.33
C VAL A 89 -9.18 -22.98 0.89
N LYS A 90 -8.47 -22.38 -0.06
CA LYS A 90 -7.12 -22.74 -0.50
C LYS A 90 -6.12 -21.68 -0.03
N LYS A 91 -4.83 -22.04 -0.02
CA LYS A 91 -3.73 -21.13 0.31
C LYS A 91 -3.65 -19.91 -0.65
N GLY A 92 -4.34 -20.00 -1.78
CA GLY A 92 -4.26 -19.06 -2.89
C GLY A 92 -2.97 -19.21 -3.68
N ASP A 93 -2.94 -18.61 -4.86
CA ASP A 93 -1.73 -18.49 -5.66
C ASP A 93 -0.75 -17.50 -5.02
N LYS A 94 0.45 -17.40 -5.61
CA LYS A 94 1.42 -16.37 -5.23
C LYS A 94 0.71 -15.00 -5.23
N PRO A 95 0.72 -14.25 -4.11
CA PRO A 95 0.05 -12.96 -4.06
C PRO A 95 0.61 -12.02 -5.12
N LYS A 96 -0.29 -11.39 -5.86
CA LYS A 96 0.03 -10.37 -6.86
C LYS A 96 0.12 -9.03 -6.15
N ILE A 97 1.26 -8.35 -6.28
CA ILE A 97 1.41 -6.99 -5.79
C ILE A 97 0.59 -6.07 -6.69
N THR A 98 -0.33 -5.32 -6.08
CA THR A 98 -1.19 -4.37 -6.81
C THR A 98 -0.62 -2.97 -6.73
N SER A 99 -0.05 -2.60 -5.59
CA SER A 99 0.68 -1.34 -5.38
C SER A 99 1.72 -1.51 -4.29
N PHE A 100 2.67 -0.58 -4.24
CA PHE A 100 3.62 -0.48 -3.15
C PHE A 100 4.03 0.97 -2.94
N THR A 101 4.47 1.23 -1.71
CA THR A 101 5.01 2.52 -1.28
C THR A 101 6.48 2.32 -0.98
N VAL A 102 7.30 3.23 -1.49
CA VAL A 102 8.74 3.26 -1.27
C VAL A 102 9.15 4.61 -0.73
N SER A 103 10.26 4.63 -0.02
CA SER A 103 10.90 5.86 0.42
C SER A 103 12.33 5.93 -0.08
N THR A 104 12.81 7.15 -0.32
CA THR A 104 14.22 7.47 -0.51
C THR A 104 14.54 8.79 0.17
N ASP A 105 15.83 9.07 0.31
CA ASP A 105 16.31 10.31 0.92
C ASP A 105 17.40 10.92 0.03
N ILE A 106 17.28 12.21 -0.26
CA ILE A 106 18.30 12.96 -1.01
C ILE A 106 19.41 13.52 -0.10
N ASN A 107 19.25 13.43 1.23
CA ASN A 107 20.15 13.90 2.29
C ASN A 107 20.47 15.40 2.20
N SER A 108 19.45 16.19 1.87
CA SER A 108 19.51 17.65 1.82
C SER A 108 18.14 18.21 2.19
N GLU A 109 18.10 19.39 2.82
CA GLU A 109 16.85 20.12 2.93
C GLU A 109 16.34 20.54 1.54
N ILE A 110 15.02 20.63 1.40
CA ILE A 110 14.31 21.06 0.19
C ILE A 110 13.43 22.25 0.55
N ASP A 111 13.50 23.32 -0.24
CA ASP A 111 12.56 24.43 -0.15
C ASP A 111 11.27 24.07 -0.89
N LEU A 112 10.27 23.62 -0.11
CA LEU A 112 8.98 23.20 -0.66
C LEU A 112 8.18 24.35 -1.29
N TYR A 113 8.41 25.60 -0.89
CA TYR A 113 7.75 26.75 -1.53
C TYR A 113 8.36 27.02 -2.90
N LYS A 114 9.69 27.04 -2.99
CA LYS A 114 10.41 27.17 -4.27
C LYS A 114 10.04 26.05 -5.22
N LEU A 115 10.03 24.81 -4.72
CA LEU A 115 9.63 23.65 -5.51
C LEU A 115 8.19 23.80 -6.03
N ASN A 116 7.28 24.33 -5.22
CA ASN A 116 5.90 24.56 -5.61
C ASN A 116 5.70 25.70 -6.63
N GLU A 117 6.62 26.66 -6.66
CA GLU A 117 6.61 27.76 -7.63
C GLU A 117 7.21 27.34 -8.98
N GLU A 118 8.28 26.54 -8.97
CA GLU A 118 9.08 26.26 -10.16
C GLU A 118 8.79 24.92 -10.85
N MET A 119 8.16 23.97 -10.15
CA MET A 119 7.90 22.62 -10.69
C MET A 119 6.43 22.44 -11.08
N ASP A 120 6.17 21.91 -12.28
CA ASP A 120 4.82 21.53 -12.69
C ASP A 120 4.32 20.29 -11.93
N ASN A 121 2.99 20.15 -11.83
CA ASN A 121 2.31 18.98 -11.26
C ASN A 121 2.62 18.72 -9.78
N ILE A 122 3.06 19.75 -9.07
CA ILE A 122 3.26 19.74 -7.63
C ILE A 122 2.25 20.65 -6.94
N ARG A 123 1.91 20.34 -5.69
CA ARG A 123 1.10 21.18 -4.81
C ARG A 123 1.63 21.12 -3.40
N TYR A 124 1.81 22.26 -2.76
CA TYR A 124 2.21 22.36 -1.37
C TYR A 124 1.29 23.34 -0.63
N ASN A 125 0.61 22.83 0.39
CA ASN A 125 -0.13 23.62 1.38
C ASN A 125 0.21 23.08 2.79
N PRO A 126 1.04 23.79 3.58
CA PRO A 126 1.47 23.31 4.90
C PRO A 126 0.33 23.15 5.90
N ASP A 127 -0.78 23.86 5.73
CA ASP A 127 -1.95 23.76 6.60
C ASP A 127 -2.71 22.44 6.40
N GLU A 128 -2.56 21.82 5.21
CA GLU A 128 -3.17 20.54 4.87
C GLU A 128 -2.22 19.36 5.10
N LEU A 129 -0.96 19.49 4.68
CA LEU A 129 0.02 18.41 4.75
C LEU A 129 1.45 18.96 4.90
N PRO A 130 2.30 18.38 5.77
CA PRO A 130 3.70 18.80 5.92
C PRO A 130 4.63 18.33 4.79
N ALA A 131 4.07 18.06 3.60
CA ALA A 131 4.80 17.58 2.42
C ALA A 131 4.18 18.17 1.15
N ALA A 132 5.02 18.41 0.14
CA ALA A 132 4.55 18.72 -1.20
C ALA A 132 4.10 17.42 -1.88
N VAL A 133 2.98 17.49 -2.60
CA VAL A 133 2.38 16.36 -3.33
C VAL A 133 2.66 16.54 -4.82
N TYR A 134 3.34 15.59 -5.43
CA TYR A 134 3.63 15.57 -6.86
C TYR A 134 3.00 14.37 -7.56
N SER A 135 2.37 14.59 -8.72
CA SER A 135 1.68 13.54 -9.49
C SER A 135 1.51 13.98 -10.96
N GLU A 136 2.14 13.30 -11.91
CA GLU A 136 1.96 13.61 -13.35
C GLU A 136 0.75 12.90 -13.97
N ASP A 137 0.39 11.75 -13.40
CA ASP A 137 -0.77 10.96 -13.77
C ASP A 137 -1.49 10.43 -12.51
N ASP A 138 -2.50 9.60 -12.71
CA ASP A 138 -3.27 8.95 -11.65
C ASP A 138 -2.58 7.69 -11.09
N LYS A 139 -1.40 7.32 -11.61
CA LYS A 139 -0.71 6.08 -11.25
C LYS A 139 0.33 6.28 -10.16
N PHE A 140 1.08 7.38 -10.20
CA PHE A 140 2.17 7.63 -9.26
C PHE A 140 1.98 8.92 -8.50
N VAL A 141 2.12 8.83 -7.18
CA VAL A 141 2.09 9.99 -6.27
C VAL A 141 3.38 10.00 -5.47
N ALA A 142 4.02 11.16 -5.36
CA ALA A 142 5.14 11.38 -4.48
C ALA A 142 4.81 12.44 -3.41
N LEU A 143 5.19 12.15 -2.17
CA LEU A 143 5.21 13.09 -1.06
C LEU A 143 6.65 13.50 -0.80
N ILE A 144 6.94 14.80 -0.93
CA ILE A 144 8.27 15.38 -0.79
C ILE A 144 8.30 16.18 0.50
N PHE A 145 9.17 15.80 1.43
CA PHE A 145 9.30 16.44 2.72
C PHE A 145 10.49 17.40 2.71
N ARG A 146 10.38 18.50 3.47
CA ARG A 146 11.47 19.47 3.66
C ARG A 146 12.78 18.82 4.11
N SER A 147 12.72 17.69 4.82
CA SER A 147 13.90 16.96 5.28
C SER A 147 14.72 16.29 4.17
N GLY A 148 14.26 16.31 2.92
CA GLY A 148 14.86 15.55 1.82
C GLY A 148 14.31 14.13 1.65
N LYS A 149 13.41 13.71 2.55
CA LYS A 149 12.70 12.43 2.44
C LYS A 149 11.65 12.52 1.34
N ILE A 150 11.60 11.50 0.49
CA ILE A 150 10.61 11.36 -0.57
C ILE A 150 9.90 10.02 -0.39
N VAL A 151 8.58 10.02 -0.42
CA VAL A 151 7.74 8.81 -0.33
C VAL A 151 6.91 8.69 -1.59
N CYS A 152 7.15 7.64 -2.39
CA CYS A 152 6.45 7.39 -3.64
C CYS A 152 5.49 6.21 -3.51
N THR A 153 4.26 6.34 -4.00
CA THR A 153 3.26 5.28 -4.08
C THR A 153 2.82 5.08 -5.52
N GLY A 154 2.65 3.83 -5.94
CA GLY A 154 2.25 3.53 -7.32
C GLY A 154 1.98 2.05 -7.58
N PRO A 155 1.70 1.67 -8.84
CA PRO A 155 1.33 0.31 -9.21
C PRO A 155 2.43 -0.70 -8.93
N GLY A 156 2.06 -1.99 -8.87
CA GLY A 156 2.91 -3.15 -8.60
C GLY A 156 4.05 -3.46 -9.59
N ASP A 157 4.56 -2.47 -10.33
CA ASP A 157 5.72 -2.59 -11.22
C ASP A 157 6.94 -1.90 -10.62
N ARG A 158 7.92 -2.71 -10.20
CA ARG A 158 9.17 -2.23 -9.59
C ARG A 158 9.98 -1.34 -10.52
N LYS A 159 10.05 -1.67 -11.81
CA LYS A 159 10.87 -0.94 -12.77
C LYS A 159 10.27 0.44 -13.04
N MET A 160 8.94 0.51 -13.18
CA MET A 160 8.25 1.80 -13.34
C MET A 160 8.45 2.69 -12.12
N MET A 161 8.34 2.15 -10.90
CA MET A 161 8.60 2.92 -9.68
C MET A 161 10.05 3.41 -9.59
N GLU A 162 11.02 2.56 -9.91
CA GLU A 162 12.44 2.95 -9.90
C GLU A 162 12.72 4.08 -10.91
N ASN A 163 12.04 4.07 -12.06
CA ASN A 163 12.14 5.16 -13.05
C ASN A 163 11.50 6.45 -12.51
N PHE A 164 10.28 6.36 -11.96
CA PHE A 164 9.57 7.50 -11.37
C PHE A 164 10.39 8.18 -10.26
N ILE A 165 11.01 7.42 -9.36
CA ILE A 165 11.89 7.97 -8.31
C ILE A 165 13.10 8.69 -8.93
N LYS A 166 13.71 8.14 -9.97
CA LYS A 166 14.86 8.78 -10.62
C LYS A 166 14.46 10.10 -11.27
N GLU A 167 13.31 10.12 -11.93
CA GLU A 167 12.78 11.31 -12.59
C GLU A 167 12.46 12.40 -11.57
N ILE A 168 11.76 12.08 -10.48
CA ILE A 168 11.42 13.09 -9.47
C ILE A 168 12.66 13.63 -8.77
N VAL A 169 13.63 12.77 -8.42
CA VAL A 169 14.90 13.20 -7.81
C VAL A 169 15.69 14.09 -8.77
N LYS A 170 15.63 13.84 -10.08
CA LYS A 170 16.25 14.71 -11.09
C LYS A 170 15.59 16.08 -11.11
N LYS A 171 14.26 16.14 -11.16
CA LYS A 171 13.49 17.39 -11.19
C LYS A 171 13.72 18.25 -9.95
N ILE A 172 13.70 17.65 -8.76
CA ILE A 172 13.98 18.37 -7.51
C ILE A 172 15.37 19.02 -7.56
N LYS A 173 16.38 18.31 -8.07
CA LYS A 173 17.76 18.82 -8.20
C LYS A 173 17.95 19.87 -9.30
N GLU A 174 17.00 20.02 -10.22
CA GLU A 174 17.03 21.07 -11.24
C GLU A 174 16.49 22.39 -10.69
N VAL A 175 15.64 22.32 -9.66
CA VAL A 175 15.06 23.47 -8.95
C VAL A 175 15.95 23.91 -7.78
N GLU A 176 16.49 22.97 -6.99
CA GLU A 176 17.41 23.24 -5.86
C GLU A 176 18.79 23.74 -6.32
#